data_AF-A0A3M8K962-F1
#
_entry.id   AF-A0A3M8K962-F1
#
_cell.length_a   1.000
_cell.length_b   1.000
_cell.length_c   1.000
_cell.angle_alpha   90.00
_cell.angle_beta   90.00
_cell.angle_gamma   90.00
#
_symmetry.space_group_name_H-M   'P 1'
#
loop_
_entity.id
_entity.type
_entity.pdbx_description
1 polymer ?
#
loop_
_entity_poly.entity_id
_entity_poly.type
_entity_poly.pdbx_seq_one_letter_code
_entity_poly.pdbx_strand_id
1 'polypeptide(L)'
;MKAFIWISELGSALITCVAFAMGFNSVHNALMYLQTGNDLDEAERLIEQAHTMFSVAAVCGVIFLVLFSLKAFKRLGKATETAIKDAEAYS
;
A
#
# COMPACT_ATOMS: atom_id res chain seq x y z
N MET A 1 -10.64 -13.93 -14.86
CA MET A 1 -9.49 -13.95 -13.91
C MET A 1 -8.59 -12.72 -14.02
N LYS A 2 -8.08 -12.33 -15.19
CA LYS A 2 -7.21 -11.14 -15.35
C LYS A 2 -7.81 -9.83 -14.82
N ALA A 3 -9.08 -9.53 -15.13
CA ALA A 3 -9.74 -8.30 -14.66
C ALA A 3 -9.89 -8.26 -13.13
N PHE A 4 -10.18 -9.41 -12.51
CA PHE A 4 -10.34 -9.52 -11.06
C PHE A 4 -9.05 -9.18 -10.30
N ILE A 5 -7.91 -9.63 -10.83
CA ILE A 5 -6.58 -9.33 -10.25
C ILE A 5 -6.27 -7.83 -10.37
N TRP A 6 -6.56 -7.20 -11.51
CA TRP A 6 -6.35 -5.76 -11.71
C TRP A 6 -7.23 -4.92 -10.78
N ILE A 7 -8.50 -5.28 -10.64
CA ILE A 7 -9.43 -4.58 -9.73
C ILE A 7 -8.96 -4.74 -8.28
N SER A 8 -8.52 -5.94 -7.89
CA SER A 8 -7.99 -6.18 -6.54
C SER A 8 -6.71 -5.40 -6.26
N GLU A 9 -5.81 -5.32 -7.23
CA GLU A 9 -4.56 -4.55 -7.13
C GLU A 9 -4.86 -3.06 -6.97
N LEU A 10 -5.71 -2.50 -7.84
CA LEU A 10 -6.12 -1.10 -7.78
C LEU A 10 -6.88 -0.78 -6.48
N GLY A 11 -7.79 -1.66 -6.07
CA GLY A 11 -8.55 -1.52 -4.83
C GLY A 11 -7.66 -1.56 -3.59
N SER A 12 -6.72 -2.51 -3.52
CA SER A 12 -5.76 -2.60 -2.42
C SER A 12 -4.86 -1.36 -2.33
N ALA A 13 -4.39 -0.83 -3.47
CA ALA A 13 -3.62 0.40 -3.52
C ALA A 13 -4.43 1.62 -3.03
N LEU A 14 -5.67 1.77 -3.51
CA LEU A 14 -6.54 2.88 -3.10
C LEU A 14 -6.86 2.83 -1.61
N ILE A 15 -7.23 1.66 -1.08
CA ILE A 15 -7.51 1.48 0.35
C ILE A 15 -6.27 1.81 1.17
N THR A 16 -5.08 1.37 0.73
CA THR A 16 -3.81 1.69 1.40
C THR A 16 -3.58 3.19 1.48
N CYS A 17 -3.69 3.90 0.36
CA CYS A 17 -3.50 5.35 0.32
C CYS A 17 -4.49 6.10 1.22
N VAL A 18 -5.77 5.73 1.16
CA VAL A 18 -6.83 6.38 1.93
C VAL A 18 -6.67 6.11 3.42
N ALA A 19 -6.45 4.86 3.82
CA ALA A 19 -6.23 4.49 5.21
C ALA A 19 -4.97 5.15 5.78
N PHE A 20 -3.89 5.23 4.98
CA PHE A 20 -2.68 5.93 5.38
C PHE A 20 -2.91 7.43 5.57
N ALA A 21 -3.61 8.10 4.65
CA ALA A 21 -3.93 9.51 4.77
C ALA A 21 -4.81 9.81 6.00
N MET A 22 -5.82 8.98 6.25
CA MET A 22 -6.67 9.12 7.44
C MET A 22 -5.87 8.88 8.73
N GLY A 23 -5.07 7.83 8.80
CA GLY A 23 -4.22 7.56 9.96
C GLY A 23 -3.25 8.71 10.24
N PHE A 24 -2.62 9.26 9.20
CA PHE A 24 -1.73 10.41 9.33
C PHE A 24 -2.44 11.65 9.87
N ASN A 25 -3.64 11.94 9.35
CA ASN A 25 -4.45 13.05 9.82
C ASN A 25 -4.87 12.88 11.29
N SER A 26 -5.24 11.67 11.70
CA SER A 26 -5.55 11.36 13.11
C SER A 26 -4.34 11.54 14.02
N VAL A 27 -3.15 11.08 13.63
CA VAL A 27 -1.91 11.35 14.40
C VAL A 27 -1.62 12.85 14.47
N HIS A 28 -1.75 13.56 13.36
CA HIS A 28 -1.51 15.01 13.34
C HIS A 28 -2.42 15.75 14.33
N ASN A 29 -3.71 15.41 14.34
CA ASN A 29 -4.68 15.99 15.27
C ASN A 29 -4.37 15.59 16.72
N ALA A 30 -4.02 14.32 16.98
CA ALA A 30 -3.63 13.89 18.32
C ALA A 30 -2.42 14.66 18.84
N LEU A 31 -1.44 14.92 17.98
CA LEU A 31 -0.24 15.69 18.32
C LEU A 31 -0.58 17.14 18.68
N MET A 32 -1.54 17.75 17.98
CA MET A 32 -2.06 19.08 18.29
C MET A 32 -2.75 19.14 19.65
N TYR A 33 -3.59 18.14 19.99
CA TYR A 33 -4.22 18.05 21.31
C TYR A 33 -3.18 17.88 22.44
N LEU A 34 -2.19 17.01 22.23
CA LEU A 34 -1.08 16.82 23.16
C LEU A 34 -0.26 18.10 23.37
N GLN A 35 0.02 18.86 22.30
CA GLN A 35 0.80 20.10 22.38
C GLN A 35 0.04 21.24 23.05
N THR A 36 -1.28 21.30 22.85
CA THR A 36 -2.13 22.33 23.46
C THR A 36 -2.52 21.99 24.90
N GLY A 37 -2.21 20.78 25.38
CA GLY A 37 -2.54 20.30 26.72
C GLY A 37 -4.04 20.12 26.94
N ASN A 38 -4.82 20.06 25.86
CA ASN A 38 -6.28 20.02 25.89
C ASN A 38 -6.74 18.61 25.53
N ASP A 39 -7.61 18.01 26.34
CA ASP A 39 -8.21 16.67 26.16
C ASP A 39 -7.22 15.54 25.78
N LEU A 40 -6.40 15.13 26.75
CA LEU A 40 -5.49 13.97 26.61
C LEU A 40 -6.24 12.67 26.23
N ASP A 41 -7.46 12.49 26.73
CA ASP A 41 -8.30 11.34 26.40
C ASP A 41 -8.69 11.31 24.91
N GLU A 42 -8.93 12.49 24.31
CA GLU A 42 -9.24 12.59 22.88
C GLU A 42 -7.99 12.34 22.02
N ALA A 43 -6.81 12.79 22.48
CA ALA A 43 -5.54 12.48 21.83
C ALA A 43 -5.24 10.97 21.83
N GLU A 44 -5.47 10.28 22.95
CA GLU A 44 -5.30 8.83 23.05
C GLU A 44 -6.25 8.09 22.08
N ARG A 45 -7.52 8.50 22.04
CA ARG A 45 -8.51 7.94 21.10
C ARG A 45 -8.09 8.12 19.64
N LEU A 46 -7.57 9.29 19.28
CA LEU A 46 -7.09 9.57 17.93
C LEU A 46 -5.85 8.74 17.56
N ILE A 47 -4.96 8.46 18.51
CA ILE A 47 -3.80 7.58 18.32
C ILE A 47 -4.26 6.14 18.07
N GLU A 48 -5.21 5.65 18.85
CA GLU A 48 -5.73 4.29 18.70
C GLU A 48 -6.48 4.10 17.36
N GLN A 49 -7.23 5.12 16.95
CA GLN A 49 -7.86 5.17 15.63
C GLN A 49 -6.80 5.18 14.52
N ALA A 50 -5.74 5.99 14.66
CA ALA A 50 -4.66 6.06 13.69
C ALA A 50 -3.93 4.71 13.56
N HIS A 51 -3.64 4.05 14.69
CA HIS A 51 -3.02 2.73 14.70
C HIS A 51 -3.85 1.70 13.94
N THR A 52 -5.17 1.71 14.14
CA THR A 52 -6.10 0.85 13.40
C THR A 52 -6.05 1.14 11.91
N MET A 53 -6.09 2.42 11.51
CA MET A 53 -6.01 2.82 10.10
C MET A 53 -4.69 2.44 9.45
N PHE A 54 -3.56 2.61 10.15
CA PHE A 54 -2.25 2.17 9.66
C PHE A 54 -2.13 0.65 9.57
N SER A 55 -2.77 -0.09 10.48
CA SER A 55 -2.82 -1.55 10.39
C SER A 55 -3.55 -2.01 9.13
N VAL A 56 -4.69 -1.39 8.81
CA VAL A 56 -5.42 -1.63 7.55
C VAL A 56 -4.54 -1.27 6.35
N ALA A 57 -3.89 -0.11 6.38
CA ALA A 57 -2.99 0.33 5.30
C ALA A 57 -1.82 -0.64 5.10
N ALA A 58 -1.24 -1.16 6.18
CA ALA A 58 -0.14 -2.12 6.11
C ALA A 58 -0.59 -3.44 5.49
N VAL A 59 -1.72 -4.00 5.92
CA VAL A 59 -2.25 -5.26 5.36
C VAL A 59 -2.57 -5.10 3.87
N CYS A 60 -3.30 -4.05 3.49
CA CYS A 60 -3.63 -3.79 2.09
C CYS A 60 -2.39 -3.48 1.25
N GLY A 61 -1.41 -2.76 1.81
CA GLY A 61 -0.16 -2.42 1.14
C GLY A 61 0.71 -3.64 0.88
N VAL A 62 0.78 -4.59 1.83
CA VAL A 62 1.47 -5.88 1.64
C VAL A 62 0.81 -6.69 0.53
N ILE A 63 -0.52 -6.78 0.51
CA ILE A 63 -1.25 -7.48 -0.56
C ILE A 63 -0.93 -6.85 -1.93
N PHE A 64 -0.96 -5.52 -2.01
CA PHE A 64 -0.59 -4.80 -3.22
C PHE A 64 0.84 -5.11 -3.66
N LEU A 65 1.81 -5.04 -2.74
CA LEU A 65 3.22 -5.31 -3.05
C LEU A 65 3.43 -6.74 -3.57
N VAL A 66 2.81 -7.74 -2.95
CA VAL A 66 2.91 -9.13 -3.41
C VAL A 66 2.37 -9.28 -4.83
N LEU A 67 1.16 -8.75 -5.10
CA LEU A 67 0.56 -8.80 -6.44
C LEU A 67 1.42 -8.08 -7.48
N PHE A 68 1.92 -6.90 -7.11
CA PHE A 68 2.77 -6.08 -7.97
C PHE A 68 4.10 -6.79 -8.28
N SER A 69 4.78 -7.34 -7.28
CA SER A 69 6.04 -8.08 -7.43
C SER A 69 5.88 -9.30 -8.34
N LEU A 70 4.84 -10.11 -8.15
CA LEU A 70 4.56 -11.27 -9.02
C LEU A 70 4.38 -10.83 -10.49
N LYS A 71 3.71 -9.71 -10.71
CA LYS A 71 3.47 -9.15 -12.05
C LYS A 71 4.75 -8.57 -12.65
N ALA A 72 5.57 -7.90 -11.83
CA ALA A 72 6.88 -7.36 -12.21
C ALA A 72 7.84 -8.49 -12.61
N PHE A 73 7.97 -9.54 -11.80
CA PHE A 73 8.80 -10.71 -12.11
C PHE A 73 8.33 -11.42 -13.38
N LYS A 74 7.02 -11.59 -13.58
CA LYS A 74 6.49 -12.20 -14.81
C LYS A 74 6.78 -11.36 -16.06
N ARG A 75 6.82 -10.03 -15.95
CA ARG A 75 7.20 -9.13 -17.05
C ARG A 75 8.70 -9.18 -17.32
N LEU A 76 9.52 -9.12 -16.26
CA LEU A 76 10.97 -9.24 -16.34
C LEU A 76 11.40 -10.57 -16.96
N GLY A 77 10.87 -11.70 -16.48
CA GLY A 77 11.20 -13.02 -17.02
C GLY A 77 10.84 -13.17 -18.51
N LYS A 78 9.71 -12.60 -18.95
CA LYS A 78 9.36 -12.55 -20.36
C LYS A 78 10.29 -11.67 -21.19
N ALA A 79 10.68 -10.51 -20.65
CA ALA A 79 11.61 -9.62 -21.34
C ALA A 79 12.97 -10.31 -21.54
N THR A 80 13.45 -11.03 -20.52
CA THR A 80 14.68 -11.84 -20.61
C THR A 80 14.54 -12.98 -21.62
N GLU A 81 13.41 -13.69 -21.62
CA GLU A 81 13.15 -14.77 -22.59
C GLU A 81 13.13 -14.26 -24.04
N THR A 82 12.52 -13.09 -24.30
CA THR A 82 12.52 -12.47 -25.62
C THR A 82 13.94 -12.07 -26.03
N ALA A 83 14.72 -11.46 -25.13
CA ALA A 83 16.09 -11.05 -25.42
C ALA A 83 17.00 -12.23 -25.78
N ILE A 84 16.81 -13.39 -25.15
CA ILE A 84 17.55 -14.62 -25.47
C ILE A 84 17.17 -15.14 -26.85
N LYS A 85 15.86 -15.22 -27.17
CA LYS A 85 15.39 -15.68 -28.48
C LYS A 85 15.84 -14.77 -29.62
N ASP A 86 15.83 -13.47 -29.40
CA ASP A 86 16.33 -12.50 -30.39
C ASP A 86 17.83 -12.72 -30.61
N ALA A 87 18.62 -12.97 -29.56
CA ALA A 87 20.06 -13.25 -29.70
C ALA A 87 20.34 -14.55 -30.49
N GLU A 88 19.55 -15.60 -30.28
CA GLU A 88 19.67 -16.87 -31.04
C GLU A 88 19.21 -16.74 -32.50
N ALA A 89 18.28 -15.83 -32.81
CA ALA A 89 17.81 -15.62 -34.19
C ALA A 89 18.83 -14.90 -35.09
N TYR A 90 19.86 -14.27 -34.50
CA TYR A 90 20.92 -13.56 -35.23
C TYR A 90 22.30 -14.24 -35.11
N SER A 91 22.38 -15.44 -34.52
CA SER A 91 23.59 -16.29 -34.51
C SER A 91 23.54 -17.34 -35.61
#